data_AF-A0A9R0HTW2-F1
#
_entry.id   AF-A0A9R0HTW2-F1
#
_cell.length_a   1.000
_cell.length_b   1.000
_cell.length_c   1.000
_cell.angle_alpha   90.00
_cell.angle_beta   90.00
_cell.angle_gamma   90.00
#
_symmetry.space_group_name_H-M   'P 1'
#
loop_
_entity.id
_entity.type
_entity.pdbx_description
1 polymer ?
#
loop_
_entity_poly.entity_id
_entity_poly.type
_entity_poly.pdbx_seq_one_letter_code
_entity_poly.pdbx_strand_id
1 'polypeptide(L)'
;MTIMPKTQASFSSRRRRRRRRSSNFCKFLALIHHGHSGQVNLLKRVSYKELDKATDGFRRIITCDSQSITYEAKFQDGSVSVVKEVKSVGQGNEVFHKELHLLGRLHHRHVVALRGYAVGRRSFLVFECTAKGSLKDHLNDPLRTPLSWKTRVQLAIGVAAALEYLQFFCEPPVNHISINSSNIILDEKLIPKLSNIGCLCSEGENSCCTRKEMFYGELSS
;
A
#
# COMPACT_ATOMS: atom_id res chain seq x y z
N MET A 1 3.84 -6.42 -83.14
CA MET A 1 2.83 -7.26 -82.47
C MET A 1 3.46 -7.91 -81.24
N THR A 2 2.65 -8.15 -80.19
CA THR A 2 2.95 -8.88 -78.93
C THR A 2 3.67 -8.03 -77.86
N ILE A 3 3.02 -7.43 -76.84
CA ILE A 3 2.26 -7.94 -75.66
C ILE A 3 3.19 -8.56 -74.57
N MET A 4 3.39 -7.79 -73.47
CA MET A 4 3.47 -8.07 -71.99
C MET A 4 3.96 -9.46 -71.47
N PRO A 5 4.48 -9.61 -70.21
CA PRO A 5 4.21 -8.79 -69.03
C PRO A 5 5.39 -8.50 -68.06
N LYS A 6 5.07 -7.62 -67.09
CA LYS A 6 5.82 -7.27 -65.88
C LYS A 6 5.83 -8.45 -64.88
N THR A 7 7.00 -8.77 -64.34
CA THR A 7 7.14 -9.73 -63.23
C THR A 7 7.20 -8.99 -61.90
N GLN A 8 6.29 -9.39 -61.00
CA GLN A 8 6.22 -8.97 -59.60
C GLN A 8 7.41 -9.54 -58.81
N ALA A 9 8.00 -8.73 -57.93
CA ALA A 9 8.76 -9.23 -56.79
C ALA A 9 8.22 -8.59 -55.51
N SER A 10 7.72 -9.48 -54.66
CA SER A 10 6.98 -9.26 -53.43
C SER A 10 7.74 -8.43 -52.39
N PHE A 11 7.11 -7.35 -51.92
CA PHE A 11 7.52 -6.65 -50.70
C PHE A 11 7.17 -7.51 -49.49
N SER A 12 8.19 -8.08 -48.83
CA SER A 12 8.01 -8.86 -47.61
C SER A 12 7.54 -7.95 -46.47
N SER A 13 6.33 -8.20 -45.98
CA SER A 13 5.77 -7.55 -44.82
C SER A 13 6.52 -8.00 -43.56
N ARG A 14 7.52 -7.22 -43.14
CA ARG A 14 8.10 -7.32 -41.79
C ARG A 14 7.05 -6.93 -40.75
N ARG A 15 6.22 -7.89 -40.34
CA ARG A 15 5.45 -7.83 -39.09
C ARG A 15 6.43 -7.62 -37.93
N ARG A 16 6.55 -6.37 -37.47
CA ARG A 16 7.14 -6.05 -36.17
C ARG A 16 6.28 -6.71 -35.10
N ARG A 17 6.66 -7.93 -34.70
CA ARG A 17 6.21 -8.54 -33.44
C ARG A 17 6.65 -7.60 -32.33
N ARG A 18 5.73 -6.75 -31.86
CA ARG A 18 5.85 -6.09 -30.56
C ARG A 18 6.02 -7.20 -29.53
N ARG A 19 7.27 -7.46 -29.12
CA ARG A 19 7.58 -8.20 -27.89
C ARG A 19 6.85 -7.47 -26.78
N ARG A 20 5.70 -7.98 -26.36
CA ARG A 20 5.07 -7.60 -25.09
C ARG A 20 6.11 -7.94 -24.03
N ARG A 21 6.83 -6.92 -23.52
CA ARG A 21 7.56 -7.05 -22.26
C ARG A 21 6.50 -7.48 -21.24
N SER A 22 6.58 -8.74 -20.82
CA SER A 22 5.74 -9.25 -19.76
C SER A 22 6.10 -8.42 -18.53
N SER A 23 5.23 -7.47 -18.19
CA SER A 23 5.41 -6.64 -17.00
C SER A 23 5.40 -7.58 -15.79
N ASN A 24 6.25 -7.30 -14.80
CA ASN A 24 6.21 -7.98 -13.51
C ASN A 24 4.78 -7.95 -12.89
N PHE A 25 3.96 -6.98 -13.31
CA PHE A 25 2.53 -6.91 -13.03
C PHE A 25 1.72 -8.15 -13.46
N CYS A 26 1.95 -8.67 -14.68
CA CYS A 26 1.24 -9.86 -15.16
C CYS A 26 1.70 -11.12 -14.42
N LYS A 27 2.98 -11.19 -14.05
CA LYS A 27 3.53 -12.29 -13.24
C LYS A 27 2.99 -12.28 -11.81
N PHE A 28 2.82 -11.10 -11.22
CA PHE A 28 2.22 -10.91 -9.90
C PHE A 28 0.74 -11.34 -9.87
N LEU A 29 -0.06 -10.92 -10.87
CA LEU A 29 -1.44 -11.40 -10.99
C LEU A 29 -1.50 -12.93 -11.20
N ALA A 30 -0.57 -13.50 -11.96
CA ALA A 30 -0.50 -14.96 -12.14
C ALA A 30 -0.15 -15.70 -10.83
N LEU A 31 0.76 -15.16 -10.00
CA LEU A 31 1.09 -15.68 -8.67
C LEU A 31 -0.10 -15.63 -7.69
N ILE A 32 -0.99 -14.64 -7.82
CA ILE A 32 -2.24 -14.57 -7.05
C ILE A 32 -3.24 -15.65 -7.49
N HIS A 33 -3.16 -16.14 -8.73
CA HIS A 33 -4.13 -17.10 -9.27
C HIS A 33 -3.69 -18.57 -9.24
N HIS A 34 -2.41 -18.89 -9.05
CA HIS A 34 -1.90 -20.28 -9.07
C HIS A 34 -0.97 -20.57 -7.89
N GLY A 35 -1.51 -21.12 -6.81
CA GLY A 35 -0.73 -21.66 -5.69
C GLY A 35 -1.59 -22.52 -4.76
N HIS A 36 -1.52 -23.84 -4.95
CA HIS A 36 -1.90 -24.81 -3.92
C HIS A 36 -0.74 -24.98 -2.93
N SER A 37 -1.08 -25.07 -1.64
CA SER A 37 -0.25 -25.33 -0.45
C SER A 37 0.50 -24.12 0.17
N GLY A 38 0.11 -23.79 1.41
CA GLY A 38 0.64 -22.72 2.25
C GLY A 38 -0.22 -21.45 2.20
N GLN A 39 -0.85 -21.05 3.33
CA GLN A 39 -1.65 -19.83 3.45
C GLN A 39 -0.79 -18.57 3.20
N VAL A 40 -0.62 -18.19 1.95
CA VAL A 40 -0.23 -16.84 1.54
C VAL A 40 -1.52 -16.03 1.54
N ASN A 41 -1.60 -14.95 2.32
CA ASN A 41 -2.75 -14.06 2.32
C ASN A 41 -2.92 -13.43 0.93
N LEU A 42 -3.71 -14.08 0.08
CA LEU A 42 -4.10 -13.57 -1.22
C LEU A 42 -4.99 -12.36 -0.97
N LEU A 43 -4.52 -11.17 -1.36
CA LEU A 43 -5.30 -9.95 -1.27
C LEU A 43 -6.66 -10.15 -1.94
N LYS A 44 -7.75 -9.94 -1.20
CA LYS A 44 -9.11 -10.10 -1.72
C LYS A 44 -9.45 -8.92 -2.63
N ARG A 45 -9.84 -9.19 -3.87
CA ARG A 45 -10.48 -8.18 -4.72
C ARG A 45 -11.92 -7.98 -4.23
N VAL A 46 -12.21 -6.79 -3.73
CA VAL A 46 -13.52 -6.41 -3.20
C VAL A 46 -14.28 -5.64 -4.28
N SER A 47 -15.58 -5.92 -4.44
CA SER A 47 -16.39 -5.19 -5.42
C SER A 47 -16.75 -3.80 -4.91
N TYR A 48 -16.96 -2.83 -5.81
CA TYR A 48 -17.43 -1.50 -5.41
C TYR A 48 -18.75 -1.57 -4.63
N LYS A 49 -19.69 -2.42 -5.07
CA LYS A 49 -20.99 -2.60 -4.40
C LYS A 49 -20.85 -3.13 -2.96
N GLU A 50 -19.86 -3.98 -2.72
CA GLU A 50 -19.56 -4.51 -1.38
C GLU A 50 -18.96 -3.42 -0.49
N LEU A 51 -18.01 -2.62 -1.00
CA LEU A 51 -17.47 -1.47 -0.27
C LEU A 51 -18.51 -0.38 -0.01
N ASP A 52 -19.34 -0.08 -0.99
CA ASP A 52 -20.43 0.90 -0.88
C ASP A 52 -21.38 0.53 0.26
N LYS A 53 -21.82 -0.74 0.32
CA LYS A 53 -22.63 -1.23 1.44
C LYS A 53 -21.86 -1.22 2.76
N ALA A 54 -20.61 -1.69 2.78
CA ALA A 54 -19.84 -1.81 4.01
C ALA A 54 -19.50 -0.45 4.66
N THR A 55 -19.36 0.60 3.84
CA THR A 55 -19.03 1.97 4.27
C THR A 55 -20.25 2.88 4.42
N ASP A 56 -21.47 2.32 4.31
CA ASP A 56 -22.74 3.07 4.32
C ASP A 56 -22.76 4.18 3.25
N GLY A 57 -22.48 3.82 2.00
CA GLY A 57 -22.38 4.76 0.89
C GLY A 57 -21.21 5.75 1.06
N PHE A 58 -20.09 5.30 1.64
CA PHE A 58 -18.91 6.12 1.94
C PHE A 58 -19.18 7.28 2.94
N ARG A 59 -20.15 7.12 3.84
CA ARG A 59 -20.48 8.13 4.88
C ARG A 59 -19.67 7.97 6.15
N ARG A 60 -19.12 6.78 6.43
CA ARG A 60 -18.35 6.47 7.64
C ARG A 60 -16.91 6.94 7.55
N ILE A 61 -16.69 8.25 7.47
CA ILE A 61 -15.35 8.84 7.35
C ILE A 61 -14.60 8.72 8.68
N ILE A 62 -13.38 8.19 8.65
CA ILE A 62 -12.44 8.18 9.77
C ILE A 62 -11.54 9.41 9.69
N THR A 63 -10.87 9.58 8.55
CA THR A 63 -9.97 10.70 8.29
C THR A 63 -10.23 11.27 6.90
N CYS A 64 -10.16 12.59 6.78
CA CYS A 64 -10.13 13.30 5.52
C CYS A 64 -8.93 14.24 5.54
N ASP A 65 -7.91 13.96 4.74
CA ASP A 65 -6.75 14.82 4.56
C ASP A 65 -6.60 15.23 3.08
N SER A 66 -5.59 16.07 2.79
CA SER A 66 -5.37 16.57 1.43
C SER A 66 -5.07 15.46 0.43
N GLN A 67 -4.52 14.33 0.87
CA GLN A 67 -4.01 13.25 0.02
C GLN A 67 -4.95 12.04 -0.04
N SER A 68 -5.78 11.82 0.97
CA SER A 68 -6.60 10.61 1.10
C SER A 68 -7.85 10.81 1.95
N ILE A 69 -8.83 9.94 1.72
CA ILE A 69 -10.00 9.79 2.58
C ILE A 69 -10.01 8.34 3.05
N THR A 70 -10.17 8.13 4.35
CA THR A 70 -10.29 6.80 4.95
C THR A 70 -11.69 6.61 5.52
N TYR A 71 -12.22 5.41 5.36
CA TYR A 71 -13.56 5.03 5.78
C TYR A 71 -13.52 3.80 6.68
N GLU A 72 -14.45 3.74 7.63
CA GLU A 72 -14.74 2.51 8.36
C GLU A 72 -15.66 1.63 7.51
N ALA A 73 -15.25 0.38 7.25
CA ALA A 73 -16.07 -0.61 6.56
C ALA A 73 -16.47 -1.73 7.53
N LYS A 74 -17.77 -2.03 7.58
CA LYS A 74 -18.33 -3.19 8.29
C LYS A 74 -18.95 -4.13 7.27
N PHE A 75 -18.31 -5.26 7.03
CA PHE A 75 -18.77 -6.26 6.06
C PHE A 75 -19.88 -7.13 6.64
N GLN A 76 -20.59 -7.84 5.75
CA GLN A 76 -21.73 -8.70 6.12
C GLN A 76 -21.33 -9.91 6.98
N ASP A 77 -20.08 -10.34 6.90
CA ASP A 77 -19.50 -11.39 7.73
C ASP A 77 -19.12 -10.92 9.15
N GLY A 78 -19.42 -9.66 9.47
CA GLY A 78 -19.09 -9.03 10.76
C GLY A 78 -17.66 -8.48 10.84
N SER A 79 -16.84 -8.68 9.80
CA SER A 79 -15.48 -8.15 9.79
C SER A 79 -15.47 -6.62 9.63
N VAL A 80 -14.53 -5.97 10.33
CA VAL A 80 -14.32 -4.52 10.26
C VAL A 80 -12.98 -4.23 9.59
N SER A 81 -12.93 -3.22 8.74
CA SER A 81 -11.73 -2.82 8.01
C SER A 81 -11.64 -1.30 7.85
N VAL A 82 -10.42 -0.82 7.60
CA VAL A 82 -10.18 0.57 7.21
C VAL A 82 -10.00 0.61 5.69
N VAL A 83 -10.79 1.43 5.02
CA VAL A 83 -10.77 1.56 3.55
C VAL A 83 -10.14 2.91 3.20
N LYS A 84 -8.99 2.91 2.55
CA LYS A 84 -8.33 4.13 2.05
C LYS A 84 -8.66 4.30 0.57
N GLU A 85 -9.22 5.45 0.22
CA GLU A 85 -9.36 5.86 -1.17
C GLU A 85 -8.05 6.45 -1.69
N VAL A 86 -7.55 5.89 -2.78
CA VAL A 86 -6.33 6.37 -3.45
C VAL A 86 -6.77 7.26 -4.60
N LYS A 87 -6.57 8.58 -4.44
CA LYS A 87 -6.88 9.56 -5.50
C LYS A 87 -5.87 9.41 -6.62
N SER A 88 -6.36 9.16 -7.83
CA SER A 88 -5.55 9.25 -9.05
C SER A 88 -5.87 10.56 -9.75
N VAL A 89 -5.07 11.60 -9.48
CA VAL A 89 -5.16 12.86 -10.22
C VAL A 89 -4.08 12.81 -11.30
N GLY A 90 -4.49 12.79 -12.57
CA GLY A 90 -3.61 12.94 -13.73
C GLY A 90 -2.69 11.76 -14.12
N GLN A 91 -2.31 10.88 -13.19
CA GLN A 91 -1.32 9.80 -13.44
C GLN A 91 -1.92 8.40 -13.72
N GLY A 92 -3.25 8.29 -13.85
CA GLY A 92 -3.91 7.00 -14.01
C GLY A 92 -3.72 6.06 -12.81
N ASN A 93 -4.09 4.78 -12.94
CA ASN A 93 -4.03 3.83 -11.82
C ASN A 93 -2.59 3.40 -11.44
N GLU A 94 -1.54 4.04 -11.96
CA GLU A 94 -0.15 3.66 -11.68
C GLU A 94 0.24 3.83 -10.21
N VAL A 95 -0.12 4.97 -9.60
CA VAL A 95 0.14 5.24 -8.17
C VAL A 95 -0.51 4.16 -7.30
N PHE A 96 -1.79 3.88 -7.57
CA PHE A 96 -2.52 2.83 -6.89
C PHE A 96 -1.86 1.45 -7.06
N HIS A 97 -1.43 1.09 -8.27
CA HIS A 97 -0.80 -0.21 -8.51
C HIS A 97 0.56 -0.35 -7.83
N LYS A 98 1.36 0.73 -7.78
CA LYS A 98 2.63 0.75 -7.04
C LYS A 98 2.39 0.58 -5.55
N GLU A 99 1.44 1.33 -4.98
CA GLU A 99 1.08 1.23 -3.56
C GLU A 99 0.51 -0.15 -3.22
N LEU A 100 -0.40 -0.68 -4.05
CA LEU A 100 -0.94 -2.04 -3.91
C LEU A 100 0.16 -3.10 -3.93
N HIS A 101 1.12 -3.00 -4.86
CA HIS A 101 2.22 -3.94 -4.96
C HIS A 101 3.16 -3.86 -3.76
N LEU A 102 3.49 -2.64 -3.32
CA LEU A 102 4.31 -2.39 -2.13
C LEU A 102 3.65 -2.96 -0.88
N LEU A 103 2.41 -2.59 -0.61
CA LEU A 103 1.71 -3.00 0.61
C LEU A 103 1.33 -4.47 0.60
N GLY A 104 1.02 -5.02 -0.57
CA GLY A 104 0.63 -6.41 -0.74
C GLY A 104 1.72 -7.43 -0.42
N ARG A 105 2.99 -7.03 -0.40
CA ARG A 105 4.10 -7.90 0.02
C ARG A 105 4.45 -7.78 1.50
N LEU A 106 3.95 -6.75 2.21
CA LEU A 106 4.31 -6.50 3.61
C LEU A 106 3.52 -7.43 4.54
N HIS A 107 4.25 -8.24 5.31
CA HIS A 107 3.70 -9.19 6.25
C HIS A 107 4.53 -9.18 7.52
N HIS A 108 4.13 -8.33 8.48
CA HIS A 108 4.82 -8.22 9.75
C HIS A 108 3.83 -7.89 10.86
N ARG A 109 4.02 -8.46 12.05
CA ARG A 109 3.10 -8.30 13.19
C ARG A 109 2.94 -6.85 13.67
N HIS A 110 3.94 -6.02 13.40
CA HIS A 110 3.99 -4.59 13.75
C HIS A 110 3.75 -3.67 12.54
N VAL A 111 3.19 -4.19 11.45
CA VAL A 111 2.75 -3.43 10.27
C VAL A 111 1.27 -3.73 10.04
N VAL A 112 0.47 -2.71 9.74
CA VAL A 112 -0.95 -2.91 9.42
C VAL A 112 -1.06 -3.67 8.10
N ALA A 113 -1.72 -4.83 8.13
CA ALA A 113 -1.84 -5.70 6.96
C ALA A 113 -2.87 -5.18 5.95
N LEU A 114 -2.50 -5.17 4.68
CA LEU A 114 -3.43 -5.01 3.57
C LEU A 114 -4.22 -6.33 3.40
N ARG A 115 -5.55 -6.26 3.44
CA ARG A 115 -6.46 -7.41 3.30
C ARG A 115 -7.03 -7.54 1.91
N GLY A 116 -7.18 -6.41 1.22
CA GLY A 116 -7.82 -6.41 -0.09
C GLY A 116 -7.75 -5.07 -0.80
N TYR A 117 -8.39 -5.02 -1.95
CA TYR A 117 -8.38 -3.84 -2.81
C TYR A 117 -9.60 -3.82 -3.73
N ALA A 118 -9.97 -2.63 -4.20
CA ALA A 118 -10.98 -2.46 -5.24
C ALA A 118 -10.46 -1.51 -6.32
N VAL A 119 -10.74 -1.83 -7.58
CA VAL A 119 -10.29 -1.06 -8.75
C VAL A 119 -11.47 -0.76 -9.65
N GLY A 120 -11.61 0.49 -10.06
CA GLY A 120 -12.66 0.97 -10.95
C GLY A 120 -12.50 2.45 -11.24
N ARG A 121 -13.62 3.19 -11.30
CA ARG A 121 -13.59 4.67 -11.35
C ARG A 121 -12.95 5.29 -10.10
N ARG A 122 -13.12 4.61 -8.96
CA ARG A 122 -12.49 4.92 -7.68
C ARG A 122 -11.71 3.67 -7.27
N SER A 123 -10.52 3.87 -6.73
CA SER A 123 -9.60 2.79 -6.34
C SER A 123 -9.38 2.85 -4.83
N PHE A 124 -9.46 1.68 -4.20
CA PHE A 124 -9.45 1.57 -2.74
C PHE A 124 -8.51 0.47 -2.27
N LEU A 125 -7.85 0.72 -1.15
CA LEU A 125 -7.06 -0.23 -0.39
C LEU A 125 -7.81 -0.57 0.90
N VAL A 126 -7.93 -1.86 1.21
CA VAL A 126 -8.68 -2.37 2.36
C VAL A 126 -7.69 -2.97 3.35
N PHE A 127 -7.57 -2.34 4.51
CA PHE A 127 -6.66 -2.72 5.59
C PHE A 127 -7.43 -3.41 6.72
N GLU A 128 -6.73 -4.24 7.49
CA GLU A 128 -7.28 -4.71 8.75
C GLU A 128 -7.65 -3.55 9.68
N CYS A 129 -8.76 -3.70 10.40
CA CYS A 129 -9.10 -2.78 11.48
C CYS A 129 -8.38 -3.18 12.76
N THR A 130 -8.18 -2.19 13.62
CA THR A 130 -7.51 -2.30 14.92
C THR A 130 -8.38 -1.64 15.96
N ALA A 131 -8.68 -2.35 17.05
CA ALA A 131 -9.74 -1.97 17.96
C ALA A 131 -9.41 -0.78 18.88
N LYS A 132 -8.13 -0.51 19.19
CA LYS A 132 -7.77 0.43 20.28
C LYS A 132 -7.41 1.84 19.83
N GLY A 133 -7.48 2.14 18.54
CA GLY A 133 -7.14 3.45 17.98
C GLY A 133 -5.63 3.69 17.89
N SER A 134 -5.24 4.95 17.74
CA SER A 134 -3.84 5.37 17.57
C SER A 134 -3.14 5.59 18.92
N LEU A 135 -1.81 5.50 18.94
CA LEU A 135 -1.02 5.83 20.13
C LEU A 135 -1.25 7.28 20.57
N LYS A 136 -1.51 8.20 19.63
CA LYS A 136 -1.88 9.59 19.94
C LYS A 136 -3.12 9.65 20.84
N ASP A 137 -4.12 8.83 20.57
CA ASP A 137 -5.34 8.77 21.38
C ASP A 137 -5.03 8.29 22.81
N HIS A 138 -4.14 7.30 22.96
CA HIS A 138 -3.72 6.81 24.29
C HIS A 138 -2.82 7.77 25.06
N LEU A 139 -2.14 8.69 24.37
CA LEU A 139 -1.26 9.66 25.01
C LEU A 139 -1.97 10.96 25.39
N ASN A 140 -3.00 11.34 24.64
CA ASN A 140 -3.63 12.67 24.75
C ASN A 140 -5.04 12.64 25.35
N ASP A 141 -5.71 11.48 25.42
CA ASP A 141 -7.05 11.37 25.99
C ASP A 141 -6.98 11.35 27.53
N PRO A 142 -7.45 12.40 28.22
CA PRO A 142 -7.39 12.47 29.69
C PRO A 142 -8.33 11.47 30.36
N LEU A 143 -9.29 10.90 29.63
CA LEU A 143 -10.23 9.90 30.15
C LEU A 143 -9.67 8.48 30.07
N ARG A 144 -8.55 8.27 29.37
CA ARG A 144 -7.89 6.97 29.27
C ARG A 144 -6.88 6.77 30.39
N THR A 145 -6.78 5.53 30.86
CA THR A 145 -5.70 5.12 31.75
C THR A 145 -4.35 5.36 31.08
N PRO A 146 -3.44 6.13 31.69
CA PRO A 146 -2.12 6.37 31.12
C PRO A 146 -1.35 5.08 30.89
N LEU A 147 -0.63 5.01 29.76
CA LEU A 147 0.25 3.88 29.47
C LEU A 147 1.37 3.80 30.51
N SER A 148 1.53 2.63 31.14
CA SER A 148 2.64 2.35 32.05
C SER A 148 3.99 2.44 31.34
N TRP A 149 5.07 2.72 32.07
CA TRP A 149 6.42 2.76 31.51
C TRP A 149 6.78 1.48 30.76
N LYS A 150 6.49 0.32 31.37
CA LYS A 150 6.71 -1.00 30.76
C LYS A 150 6.00 -1.13 29.41
N THR A 151 4.74 -0.71 29.33
CA THR A 151 3.97 -0.71 28.08
C THR A 151 4.63 0.21 27.05
N ARG A 152 5.04 1.42 27.42
CA ARG A 152 5.70 2.37 26.49
C ARG A 152 6.98 1.79 25.88
N VAL A 153 7.80 1.11 26.69
CA VAL A 153 9.02 0.44 26.20
C VAL A 153 8.67 -0.69 25.22
N GLN A 154 7.65 -1.50 25.53
CA GLN A 154 7.19 -2.55 24.61
C GLN A 154 6.67 -1.99 23.28
N LEU A 155 5.96 -0.84 23.32
CA LEU A 155 5.53 -0.16 22.11
C LEU A 155 6.72 0.32 21.27
N ALA A 156 7.74 0.92 21.90
CA ALA A 156 8.95 1.36 21.21
C ALA A 156 9.71 0.18 20.56
N ILE A 157 9.84 -0.95 21.26
CA ILE A 157 10.45 -2.17 20.71
C ILE A 157 9.67 -2.67 19.49
N GLY A 158 8.34 -2.71 19.58
CA GLY A 158 7.51 -3.16 18.45
C GLY A 158 7.61 -2.23 17.23
N VAL A 159 7.69 -0.91 17.44
CA VAL A 159 7.93 0.05 16.35
C VAL A 159 9.32 -0.15 15.76
N ALA A 160 10.36 -0.34 16.57
CA ALA A 160 11.72 -0.61 16.09
C ALA A 160 11.77 -1.89 15.23
N ALA A 161 11.11 -2.97 15.68
CA ALA A 161 11.00 -4.21 14.91
C ALA A 161 10.28 -4.01 13.56
N ALA A 162 9.25 -3.16 13.51
CA ALA A 162 8.59 -2.81 12.25
C ALA A 162 9.55 -2.08 11.28
N LEU A 163 10.35 -1.14 11.79
CA LEU A 163 11.30 -0.39 10.98
C LEU A 163 12.43 -1.28 10.47
N GLU A 164 12.96 -2.14 11.32
CA GLU A 164 13.97 -3.13 10.94
C GLU A 164 13.47 -4.01 9.79
N TYR A 165 12.25 -4.56 9.93
CA TYR A 165 11.60 -5.33 8.87
C TYR A 165 11.50 -4.56 7.56
N LEU A 166 11.06 -3.30 7.61
CA LEU A 166 10.83 -2.49 6.43
C LEU A 166 12.12 -2.07 5.73
N GLN A 167 13.20 -1.80 6.47
CA GLN A 167 14.45 -1.28 5.93
C GLN A 167 15.44 -2.37 5.52
N PHE A 168 15.47 -3.50 6.24
CA PHE A 168 16.50 -4.52 6.03
C PHE A 168 15.97 -5.85 5.48
N PHE A 169 14.68 -6.16 5.67
CA PHE A 169 14.10 -7.44 5.27
C PHE A 169 13.11 -7.35 4.11
N CYS A 170 12.81 -6.14 3.64
CA CYS A 170 12.00 -5.92 2.45
C CYS A 170 12.90 -5.69 1.23
N GLU A 171 12.59 -6.33 0.10
CA GLU A 171 13.28 -6.11 -1.18
C GLU A 171 12.31 -5.55 -2.23
N PRO A 172 12.47 -4.29 -2.68
CA PRO A 172 13.43 -3.31 -2.19
C PRO A 172 13.07 -2.80 -0.77
N PRO A 173 14.03 -2.18 -0.05
CA PRO A 173 13.79 -1.51 1.22
C PRO A 173 12.68 -0.46 1.14
N VAL A 174 11.92 -0.31 2.21
CA VAL A 174 10.83 0.66 2.33
C VAL A 174 11.29 1.82 3.19
N ASN A 175 11.62 2.95 2.55
CA ASN A 175 12.17 4.11 3.25
C ASN A 175 11.12 5.20 3.53
N HIS A 176 10.02 5.22 2.79
CA HIS A 176 8.97 6.21 2.94
C HIS A 176 7.95 5.80 4.03
N ILE A 177 8.37 5.98 5.28
CA ILE A 177 7.61 5.62 6.47
C ILE A 177 7.37 6.88 7.29
N SER A 178 6.12 7.10 7.71
CA SER A 178 5.79 8.23 8.60
C SER A 178 5.68 7.75 10.04
N ILE A 179 6.71 8.03 10.84
CA ILE A 179 6.76 7.67 12.26
C ILE A 179 6.23 8.83 13.10
N ASN A 180 4.99 8.73 13.56
CA ASN A 180 4.41 9.59 14.59
C ASN A 180 3.31 8.84 15.35
N SER A 181 2.87 9.38 16.48
CA SER A 181 1.89 8.72 17.36
C SER A 181 0.50 8.52 16.70
N SER A 182 0.14 9.28 15.67
CA SER A 182 -1.12 9.09 14.93
C SER A 182 -1.06 7.89 13.98
N ASN A 183 0.14 7.57 13.48
CA ASN A 183 0.38 6.47 12.52
C ASN A 183 0.82 5.17 13.19
N ILE A 184 0.93 5.15 14.52
CA ILE A 184 1.13 3.95 15.32
C ILE A 184 -0.23 3.54 15.86
N ILE A 185 -0.73 2.44 15.36
CA ILE A 185 -2.06 1.95 15.69
C ILE A 185 -1.94 0.78 16.65
N LEU A 186 -2.78 0.74 17.69
CA LEU A 186 -2.75 -0.30 18.70
C LEU A 186 -3.86 -1.33 18.43
N ASP A 187 -3.48 -2.60 18.41
CA ASP A 187 -4.45 -3.69 18.36
C ASP A 187 -5.08 -3.95 19.75
N GLU A 188 -5.97 -4.94 19.82
CA GLU A 188 -6.67 -5.33 21.06
C GLU A 188 -5.72 -5.67 22.22
N LYS A 189 -4.54 -6.20 21.90
CA LYS A 189 -3.50 -6.63 22.86
C LYS A 189 -2.47 -5.53 23.15
N LEU A 190 -2.70 -4.30 22.71
CA LEU A 190 -1.74 -3.18 22.79
C LEU A 190 -0.43 -3.46 22.04
N ILE A 191 -0.49 -4.26 20.97
CA ILE A 191 0.65 -4.44 20.07
C ILE A 191 0.65 -3.27 19.08
N PRO A 192 1.79 -2.56 18.90
CA PRO A 192 1.87 -1.44 17.96
C PRO A 192 1.96 -1.94 16.53
N LYS A 193 1.26 -1.26 15.62
CA LYS A 193 1.31 -1.49 14.16
C LYS A 193 1.48 -0.17 13.42
N LEU A 194 2.45 -0.10 12.51
CA LEU A 194 2.61 1.05 11.61
C LEU A 194 1.57 1.02 10.48
N SER A 195 0.80 2.10 10.33
CA SER A 195 -0.28 2.20 9.33
C SER A 195 0.07 3.02 8.09
N ASN A 196 0.91 4.05 8.22
CA ASN A 196 1.20 4.96 7.12
C ASN A 196 2.53 4.63 6.43
N ILE A 197 2.45 3.66 5.53
CA ILE A 197 3.54 3.22 4.66
C ILE A 197 3.15 3.56 3.23
N GLY A 198 3.99 4.32 2.52
CA GLY A 198 3.65 4.87 1.21
C GLY A 198 4.70 4.60 0.15
N CYS A 199 4.30 4.76 -1.11
CA CYS A 199 5.20 4.88 -2.25
C CYS A 199 5.21 6.35 -2.69
N LEU A 200 6.39 6.99 -2.75
CA LEU A 200 6.55 8.32 -3.35
C LEU A 200 6.25 8.22 -4.85
N CYS A 201 5.01 8.46 -5.23
CA CYS A 201 4.67 8.87 -6.59
C CYS A 201 3.80 10.14 -6.57
N SER A 202 3.85 10.90 -5.48
CA SER A 202 3.39 12.29 -5.43
C SER A 202 4.58 13.24 -5.55
N GLU A 203 5.42 13.06 -6.57
CA GLU A 203 6.27 14.15 -7.04
C GLU A 203 5.45 14.97 -8.04
N GLY A 204 4.58 15.81 -7.47
CA GLY A 204 4.24 17.10 -8.05
C GLY A 204 4.90 18.13 -7.12
N GLU A 205 5.71 18.98 -7.69
CA GLU A 205 6.61 19.93 -7.01
C GLU A 205 5.96 20.65 -5.81
N ASN A 206 6.78 20.83 -4.76
CA ASN A 206 6.54 21.60 -3.53
C ASN A 206 5.67 20.94 -2.44
N SER A 207 6.28 20.11 -1.58
CA SER A 207 6.36 20.41 -0.14
C SER A 207 7.12 19.33 0.66
N CYS A 208 8.15 19.82 1.36
CA CYS A 208 8.71 19.29 2.61
C CYS A 208 9.31 17.87 2.62
N CYS A 209 10.44 17.70 1.93
CA CYS A 209 11.52 16.86 2.46
C CYS A 209 12.73 17.77 2.69
N THR A 210 12.74 18.49 3.82
CA THR A 210 13.94 19.18 4.29
C THR A 210 14.99 18.13 4.66
N ARG A 211 16.01 18.04 3.80
CA ARG A 211 17.43 17.84 4.10
C ARG A 211 17.75 17.23 5.47
N LYS A 212 18.31 16.01 5.45
CA LYS A 212 19.48 15.68 6.27
C LYS A 212 20.55 15.04 5.39
N GLU A 213 21.45 15.89 4.90
CA GLU A 213 22.87 15.53 4.83
C GLU A 213 23.32 15.17 6.25
N MET A 214 24.10 14.10 6.43
CA MET A 214 25.24 14.06 7.36
C MET A 214 26.02 12.72 7.24
N PHE A 215 27.24 12.86 6.73
CA PHE A 215 28.51 12.23 7.14
C PHE A 215 28.72 10.71 7.01
N TYR A 216 29.43 10.32 5.95
CA TYR A 216 30.57 9.41 6.10
C TYR A 216 31.85 10.25 6.10
N GLY A 217 32.55 10.24 7.22
CA GLY A 217 33.82 10.91 7.40
C GLY A 217 34.92 10.27 6.56
N GLU A 218 35.78 11.13 6.03
CA GLU A 218 37.10 10.78 5.53
C GLU A 218 37.93 10.18 6.67
N LEU A 219 38.36 8.94 6.49
CA LEU A 219 39.54 8.38 7.14
C LEU A 219 40.32 7.62 6.06
N SER A 220 41.22 8.33 5.39
CA SER A 220 42.47 7.75 4.92
C SER A 220 43.57 8.65 5.45
N SER A 221 44.38 8.10 6.35
CA SER A 221 45.78 8.50 6.46
C SER A 221 46.55 8.07 5.22
#